data_AF-A0A850VFC4-F1
#
_entry.id   AF-A0A850VFC4-F1
#
_cell.length_a   1.000
_cell.length_b   1.000
_cell.length_c   1.000
_cell.angle_alpha   90.00
_cell.angle_beta   90.00
_cell.angle_gamma   90.00
#
_symmetry.space_group_name_H-M   'P 1'
#
loop_
_entity.id
_entity.type
_entity.pdbx_description
1 polymer ?
#
loop_
_entity_poly.entity_id
_entity_poly.type
_entity_poly.pdbx_seq_one_letter_code
_entity_poly.pdbx_strand_id
1 'polypeptide(L)'
;EVVVVAPEVSLHIKPSKNFVMKMYPVPFTQEELDKVFKESILGFFKGGSFLERVTRQYQQVKKNSALFLATCTHLIYNKELIRYLEETKF
;
A
#
# COMPACT_ATOMS: atom_id res chain seq x y z
N GLU A 1 -19.49 -10.35 11.75
CA GLU A 1 -18.32 -10.93 11.05
C GLU A 1 -17.37 -9.78 10.71
N VAL A 2 -16.06 -9.93 10.93
CA VAL A 2 -15.09 -8.86 10.61
C VAL A 2 -14.56 -9.13 9.21
N VAL A 3 -14.73 -8.16 8.31
CA VAL A 3 -14.17 -8.20 6.95
C VAL A 3 -12.94 -7.30 6.90
N VAL A 4 -11.80 -7.86 6.52
CA VAL A 4 -10.56 -7.13 6.28
C VAL A 4 -10.33 -7.03 4.79
N VAL A 5 -10.27 -5.79 4.29
CA VAL A 5 -9.99 -5.50 2.89
C VAL A 5 -8.52 -5.13 2.74
N ALA A 6 -7.81 -5.80 1.83
CA ALA A 6 -6.37 -5.59 1.63
C ALA A 6 -5.98 -5.76 0.15
N PRO A 7 -4.94 -5.06 -0.33
CA PRO A 7 -4.37 -5.37 -1.64
C PRO A 7 -3.74 -6.77 -1.66
N GLU A 8 -3.71 -7.43 -2.82
CA GLU A 8 -3.04 -8.73 -3.04
C GLU A 8 -1.56 -8.69 -2.62
N VAL A 9 -0.93 -7.55 -2.86
CA VAL A 9 0.45 -7.25 -2.47
C VAL A 9 0.42 -6.35 -1.24
N SER A 10 0.97 -6.82 -0.12
CA SER A 10 0.97 -6.06 1.14
C SER A 10 2.24 -6.31 1.95
N LEU A 11 2.59 -5.36 2.84
CA LEU A 11 3.77 -5.51 3.69
C LEU A 11 3.54 -6.49 4.85
N HIS A 12 2.43 -6.35 5.58
CA HIS A 12 2.22 -7.06 6.85
C HIS A 12 0.82 -7.65 7.01
N ILE A 13 -0.10 -7.42 6.07
CA ILE A 13 -1.47 -7.92 6.17
C ILE A 13 -1.49 -9.37 5.67
N LYS A 14 -1.85 -10.31 6.55
CA LYS A 14 -1.81 -11.75 6.25
C LYS A 14 -3.15 -12.43 6.55
N PRO A 15 -3.51 -13.49 5.80
CA PRO A 15 -4.70 -14.28 6.09
C PRO A 15 -4.69 -14.82 7.52
N SER A 16 -5.86 -14.85 8.15
CA SER A 16 -6.07 -15.38 9.50
C SER A 16 -7.44 -16.04 9.59
N LYS A 17 -7.62 -16.95 10.57
CA LYS A 17 -8.92 -17.57 10.87
C LYS A 17 -9.89 -16.64 11.60
N ASN A 18 -9.40 -15.50 12.10
CA ASN A 18 -10.17 -14.60 12.97
C ASN A 18 -11.07 -13.61 12.21
N PHE A 19 -10.93 -13.52 10.88
CA PHE A 19 -11.67 -12.60 10.04
C PHE A 19 -11.76 -13.11 8.62
N VAL A 20 -12.70 -12.58 7.85
CA VAL A 20 -12.77 -12.82 6.39
C VAL A 20 -11.89 -11.80 5.69
N MET A 21 -10.95 -12.28 4.89
CA MET A 21 -10.10 -11.41 4.10
C MET A 21 -10.65 -11.30 2.67
N LYS A 22 -10.78 -10.06 2.18
CA LYS A 22 -11.09 -9.74 0.78
C LYS A 22 -9.90 -9.04 0.16
N MET A 23 -9.33 -9.65 -0.86
CA MET A 23 -8.17 -9.11 -1.57
C MET A 23 -8.58 -8.48 -2.89
N TYR A 24 -7.85 -7.45 -3.33
CA TYR A 24 -8.03 -6.81 -4.64
C TYR A 24 -6.68 -6.61 -5.34
N PRO A 25 -6.67 -6.64 -6.69
CA PRO A 25 -5.45 -6.52 -7.46
C PRO A 25 -4.94 -5.08 -7.47
N VAL A 26 -3.61 -4.94 -7.48
CA VAL A 26 -2.89 -3.66 -7.54
C VAL A 26 -1.84 -3.69 -8.64
N PRO A 27 -1.44 -2.53 -9.20
CA PRO A 27 -0.59 -2.46 -10.39
C PRO A 27 0.90 -2.42 -10.02
N PHE A 28 1.32 -3.19 -9.01
CA PHE A 28 2.70 -3.26 -8.56
C PHE A 28 3.00 -4.63 -7.95
N THR A 29 4.27 -5.04 -7.97
CA THR A 29 4.71 -6.33 -7.41
C THR A 29 5.15 -6.20 -5.95
N GLN A 30 5.32 -7.34 -5.27
CA GLN A 30 5.86 -7.36 -3.90
C GLN A 30 7.28 -6.80 -3.86
N GLU A 31 8.11 -7.09 -4.87
CA GLU A 31 9.48 -6.60 -4.97
C GLU A 31 9.54 -5.08 -5.09
N GLU A 32 8.60 -4.48 -5.84
CA GLU A 32 8.50 -3.03 -5.98
C GLU A 32 8.09 -2.38 -4.66
N LEU A 33 7.10 -2.94 -3.97
CA LEU A 33 6.65 -2.48 -2.65
C LEU A 33 7.78 -2.58 -1.61
N ASP A 34 8.45 -3.73 -1.54
CA ASP A 34 9.54 -3.99 -0.60
C ASP A 34 10.73 -3.05 -0.86
N LYS A 35 11.04 -2.78 -2.13
CA LYS A 35 12.09 -1.84 -2.51
C LYS A 35 11.77 -0.43 -2.03
N VAL A 36 10.55 0.06 -2.29
CA VAL A 36 10.14 1.41 -1.87
C VAL A 36 10.12 1.52 -0.34
N PHE A 37 9.65 0.48 0.35
CA PHE A 37 9.67 0.43 1.82
C PHE A 37 11.08 0.46 2.39
N LYS A 38 11.99 -0.37 1.85
CA LYS A 38 13.39 -0.41 2.27
C LYS A 38 14.12 0.90 1.97
N GLU A 39 13.93 1.48 0.80
CA GLU A 39 14.49 2.78 0.43
C GLU A 39 14.00 3.90 1.35
N SER A 40 12.73 3.86 1.75
CA SER A 40 12.15 4.82 2.70
C SER A 40 12.84 4.73 4.06
N ILE A 41 12.93 3.51 4.64
CA ILE A 41 13.58 3.29 5.95
C ILE A 41 15.05 3.72 5.91
N LEU A 42 15.81 3.22 4.94
CA LEU A 42 17.23 3.57 4.81
C LEU A 42 17.42 5.07 4.53
N GLY A 43 16.49 5.68 3.81
CA GLY A 43 16.49 7.10 3.48
C GLY A 43 16.39 8.02 4.71
N PHE A 44 15.70 7.58 5.77
CA PHE A 44 15.60 8.34 7.02
C PHE A 44 16.92 8.40 7.78
N PHE A 45 17.69 7.31 7.80
CA PHE A 45 18.95 7.22 8.55
C PHE A 45 20.17 7.69 7.76
N LYS A 46 20.04 7.89 6.44
CA LYS A 46 21.16 8.29 5.59
C LYS A 46 21.57 9.74 5.88
N GLY A 47 22.87 9.97 6.08
CA GLY A 47 23.45 11.32 6.25
C GLY A 47 23.39 12.17 4.98
N GLY A 48 24.15 13.26 4.97
CA GLY A 48 24.27 14.22 3.87
C GLY A 48 24.00 15.67 4.28
N SER A 49 24.25 16.59 3.37
CA SER A 49 23.90 18.01 3.48
C SER A 49 22.38 18.20 3.53
N PHE A 50 21.92 19.39 3.92
CA PHE A 50 20.50 19.71 4.00
C PHE A 50 19.78 19.50 2.66
N LEU A 51 20.35 19.99 1.56
CA LEU A 51 19.75 19.87 0.22
C LEU A 51 19.62 18.41 -0.22
N GLU A 52 20.67 17.59 -0.02
CA GLU A 52 20.62 16.16 -0.36
C GLU A 52 19.53 15.42 0.41
N ARG A 53 19.36 15.74 1.70
CA ARG A 53 18.30 15.16 2.54
C ARG A 53 16.91 15.55 2.03
N VAL A 54 16.70 16.84 1.74
CA VAL A 54 15.42 17.36 1.23
C VAL A 54 15.07 16.74 -0.12
N THR A 55 16.01 16.72 -1.07
CA THR A 55 15.79 16.12 -2.39
C THR A 55 15.48 14.63 -2.29
N ARG A 56 16.21 13.89 -1.45
CA ARG A 56 15.94 12.46 -1.22
C ARG A 56 14.56 12.25 -0.61
N GLN A 57 14.18 13.03 0.40
CA GLN A 57 12.87 12.93 1.03
C GLN A 57 11.75 13.21 0.04
N TYR A 58 11.90 14.23 -0.80
CA TYR A 58 10.94 14.57 -1.85
C TYR A 58 10.73 13.39 -2.83
N GLN A 59 11.80 12.73 -3.26
CA GLN A 59 11.70 11.56 -4.14
C GLN A 59 11.01 10.38 -3.44
N GLN A 60 11.30 10.14 -2.17
CA GLN A 60 10.62 9.08 -1.39
C GLN A 60 9.13 9.37 -1.21
N VAL A 61 8.77 10.62 -0.89
CA VAL A 61 7.36 11.04 -0.80
C VAL A 61 6.64 10.78 -2.12
N LYS A 62 7.23 11.16 -3.27
CA LYS A 62 6.61 10.90 -4.58
C LYS A 62 6.35 9.41 -4.82
N LYS A 63 7.33 8.54 -4.56
CA LYS A 63 7.17 7.09 -4.76
C LYS A 63 6.10 6.50 -3.83
N ASN A 64 6.15 6.86 -2.55
CA ASN A 64 5.18 6.40 -1.56
C ASN A 64 3.76 6.87 -1.91
N SER A 65 3.60 8.16 -2.24
CA SER A 65 2.30 8.71 -2.65
C SER A 65 1.75 8.02 -3.90
N ALA A 66 2.60 7.66 -4.87
CA ALA A 66 2.16 6.92 -6.06
C ALA A 66 1.62 5.53 -5.70
N LEU A 67 2.31 4.77 -4.84
CA LEU A 67 1.84 3.45 -4.37
C LEU A 67 0.53 3.56 -3.59
N PHE A 68 0.43 4.52 -2.66
CA PHE A 68 -0.81 4.75 -1.90
C PHE A 68 -1.97 5.13 -2.81
N LEU A 69 -1.74 6.03 -3.77
CA LEU A 69 -2.76 6.45 -4.72
C LEU A 69 -3.22 5.26 -5.57
N ALA A 70 -2.29 4.48 -6.12
CA ALA A 70 -2.61 3.28 -6.90
C ALA A 70 -3.45 2.28 -6.08
N THR A 71 -3.09 2.07 -4.81
CA THR A 71 -3.82 1.20 -3.89
C THR A 71 -5.27 1.68 -3.70
N CYS A 72 -5.47 2.96 -3.37
CA CYS A 72 -6.81 3.54 -3.19
C CYS A 72 -7.63 3.53 -4.49
N THR A 73 -7.01 3.88 -5.60
CA THR A 73 -7.64 3.88 -6.94
C THR A 73 -8.14 2.48 -7.28
N HIS A 74 -7.29 1.46 -7.15
CA HIS A 74 -7.67 0.09 -7.46
C HIS A 74 -8.73 -0.48 -6.51
N LEU A 75 -8.71 -0.08 -5.23
CA LEU A 75 -9.78 -0.42 -4.28
C LEU A 75 -11.13 0.13 -4.73
N ILE A 76 -11.20 1.45 -4.98
CA ILE A 76 -12.46 2.15 -5.29
C ILE A 76 -13.02 1.70 -6.65
N TYR A 77 -12.15 1.41 -7.63
CA TYR A 77 -12.58 0.95 -8.95
C TYR A 77 -12.87 -0.56 -9.02
N ASN A 78 -12.59 -1.34 -7.98
CA ASN A 78 -12.97 -2.74 -7.92
C ASN A 78 -14.47 -2.88 -7.62
N LYS A 79 -15.29 -2.82 -8.67
CA LYS A 79 -16.76 -2.85 -8.58
C LYS A 79 -17.30 -4.11 -7.90
N GLU A 80 -16.66 -5.25 -8.10
CA GLU A 80 -17.11 -6.50 -7.47
C GLU A 80 -16.94 -6.47 -5.96
N LEU A 81 -15.78 -5.98 -5.51
CA LEU A 81 -15.50 -5.80 -4.09
C LEU A 81 -16.40 -4.74 -3.46
N ILE A 82 -16.57 -3.59 -4.11
CA ILE A 82 -17.46 -2.52 -3.60
C ILE A 82 -18.89 -3.02 -3.47
N ARG A 83 -19.42 -3.71 -4.49
CA ARG A 83 -20.76 -4.31 -4.43
C ARG A 83 -20.89 -5.31 -3.28
N TYR A 84 -19.88 -6.17 -3.07
CA TYR A 84 -19.87 -7.09 -1.94
C TYR A 84 -19.95 -6.34 -0.59
N LEU A 85 -19.18 -5.26 -0.42
CA LEU A 85 -19.20 -4.46 0.80
C LEU A 85 -20.58 -3.82 1.04
N GLU A 86 -21.19 -3.26 0.00
CA GLU A 86 -22.55 -2.71 0.04
C GLU A 86 -23.60 -3.76 0.44
N GLU A 87 -23.54 -4.96 -0.15
CA GLU A 87 -24.45 -6.08 0.16
C GLU A 87 -24.29 -6.58 1.60
N THR A 88 -23.06 -6.57 2.12
CA THR A 88 -22.77 -6.94 3.52
C THR A 88 -23.10 -5.86 4.54
N LYS A 89 -23.58 -4.69 4.09
CA LYS A 89 -23.92 -3.52 4.94
C LYS A 89 -22.76 -3.10 5.84
N PHE A 90 -21.55 -3.07 5.28
CA PHE A 90 -20.39 -2.47 5.93
C PHE A 90 -20.53 -0.94 5.99
#